data_AF-A0A916W9R2-F1
#
_entry.id   AF-A0A916W9R2-F1
#
_cell.length_a   1.000
_cell.length_b   1.000
_cell.length_c   1.000
_cell.angle_alpha   90.00
_cell.angle_beta   90.00
_cell.angle_gamma   90.00
#
_symmetry.space_group_name_H-M   'P 1'
#
loop_
_entity.id
_entity.type
_entity.pdbx_description
1 polymer ?
#
loop_
_entity_poly.entity_id
_entity_poly.type
_entity_poly.pdbx_seq_one_letter_code
_entity_poly.pdbx_strand_id
1 'polypeptide(L)'
;MMALVWILLALGFLFGWFGRREIALAFIALCFAVAVKLFLWEIHSSTYGYRMPWIQTRSMDKPPVSHPLLTTQAAVRIGDRA
;
A
#
# COMPACT_ATOMS: atom_id res chain seq x y z
N MET A 1 -11.70 -4.17 -9.93
CA MET A 1 -10.32 -4.53 -10.35
C MET A 1 -9.66 -3.29 -10.96
N MET A 2 -8.36 -3.10 -10.73
CA MET A 2 -7.63 -1.84 -10.99
C MET A 2 -7.82 -1.26 -12.40
N ALA A 3 -8.07 -2.09 -13.42
CA ALA A 3 -8.37 -1.65 -14.79
C ALA A 3 -9.52 -0.61 -14.88
N LEU A 4 -10.51 -0.69 -13.98
CA LEU A 4 -11.63 0.26 -13.96
C LEU A 4 -11.16 1.70 -13.69
N VAL A 5 -10.19 1.86 -12.78
CA VAL A 5 -9.64 3.17 -12.40
C VAL A 5 -8.90 3.78 -13.58
N TRP A 6 -8.09 2.97 -14.29
CA TRP A 6 -7.37 3.41 -15.48
C TRP A 6 -8.31 3.86 -16.61
N ILE A 7 -9.41 3.14 -16.83
CA ILE A 7 -10.43 3.51 -17.82
C ILE A 7 -11.11 4.83 -17.43
N LEU A 8 -11.55 4.98 -16.19
CA LEU A 8 -12.17 6.20 -15.67
C LEU A 8 -11.23 7.41 -15.79
N LEU A 9 -9.95 7.23 -15.46
CA LEU A 9 -8.93 8.27 -15.58
C LEU A 9 -8.69 8.66 -17.05
N ALA A 10 -8.59 7.67 -17.95
CA ALA A 10 -8.43 7.90 -19.39
C ALA A 10 -9.64 8.64 -19.99
N LEU A 11 -10.86 8.28 -19.59
CA LEU A 11 -12.09 8.98 -19.98
C LEU A 11 -12.10 10.42 -19.45
N GLY A 12 -11.73 10.64 -18.19
CA GLY A 12 -11.61 11.98 -17.61
C GLY A 12 -10.60 12.85 -18.36
N PHE A 13 -9.46 12.29 -18.75
CA PHE A 13 -8.46 12.96 -19.57
C PHE A 13 -8.99 13.30 -20.97
N LEU A 14 -9.69 12.36 -21.61
CA LEU A 14 -10.28 12.55 -22.93
C LEU A 14 -11.34 13.66 -22.92
N PHE A 15 -12.22 13.71 -21.92
CA PHE A 15 -13.23 14.77 -21.79
C PHE A 15 -12.62 16.12 -21.41
N GLY A 16 -11.54 16.14 -20.63
CA GLY A 16 -10.76 17.35 -20.36
C GLY A 16 -10.12 17.92 -21.62
N TRP A 17 -9.68 17.06 -22.54
CA TRP A 17 -9.12 17.45 -23.83
C TRP A 17 -10.14 18.17 -24.73
N PHE A 18 -11.41 17.77 -24.67
CA PHE A 18 -12.51 18.43 -25.39
C PHE A 18 -12.96 19.78 -24.78
N GLY A 19 -12.27 20.30 -23.75
CA GLY A 19 -12.48 21.65 -23.21
C GLY A 19 -13.63 21.78 -22.21
N ARG A 20 -14.36 20.70 -21.91
CA ARG A 20 -15.46 20.71 -20.92
C ARG A 20 -14.93 20.45 -19.50
N ARG A 21 -14.33 21.50 -18.90
CA ARG A 21 -13.69 21.46 -17.57
C ARG A 21 -14.60 20.94 -16.46
N GLU A 22 -15.86 21.37 -16.42
CA GLU A 22 -16.87 20.92 -15.44
C GLU A 22 -17.04 19.39 -15.45
N ILE A 23 -17.17 18.82 -16.66
CA ILE A 23 -17.37 17.39 -16.85
C ILE A 23 -16.09 16.61 -16.55
N ALA A 24 -14.93 17.16 -16.92
CA ALA A 24 -13.64 16.57 -16.58
C ALA A 24 -13.44 16.48 -15.06
N LEU A 25 -13.79 17.55 -14.32
CA LEU A 25 -13.73 17.56 -12.85
C LEU A 25 -14.67 16.53 -12.23
N ALA A 26 -15.89 16.38 -12.76
CA ALA A 26 -16.83 15.36 -12.31
C ALA A 26 -16.27 13.94 -12.54
N PHE A 27 -15.64 13.67 -13.69
CA PHE A 27 -14.99 12.39 -13.98
C PHE A 27 -13.77 12.13 -13.08
N ILE A 28 -12.96 13.14 -12.79
CA ILE A 28 -11.83 13.02 -11.87
C ILE A 28 -12.32 12.71 -10.45
N ALA A 29 -13.35 13.42 -9.97
CA ALA A 29 -13.95 13.16 -8.67
C ALA A 29 -14.55 11.75 -8.59
N LEU A 30 -15.24 11.31 -9.65
CA LEU A 30 -15.78 9.96 -9.75
C LEU A 30 -14.68 8.90 -9.77
N CYS A 31 -13.60 9.15 -10.51
CA CYS A 31 -12.42 8.29 -10.54
C CYS A 31 -11.80 8.15 -9.15
N PHE A 32 -11.68 9.26 -8.41
CA PHE A 32 -11.19 9.25 -7.03
C PHE A 32 -12.11 8.42 -6.11
N ALA A 33 -13.42 8.63 -6.16
CA ALA A 33 -14.37 7.87 -5.36
C ALA A 33 -14.31 6.35 -5.65
N VAL A 34 -14.22 5.97 -6.93
CA VAL A 34 -14.08 4.57 -7.34
C VAL A 34 -12.75 3.99 -6.89
N ALA A 35 -11.65 4.74 -6.99
CA ALA A 35 -10.34 4.33 -6.52
C ALA A 35 -10.33 4.09 -5.00
N VAL A 36 -10.91 5.01 -4.22
CA VAL A 36 -11.06 4.87 -2.76
C VAL A 36 -11.89 3.63 -2.43
N LYS A 37 -13.04 3.44 -3.08
CA LYS A 37 -13.89 2.26 -2.88
C LYS A 37 -13.15 0.95 -3.17
N LEU A 38 -12.44 0.88 -4.29
CA LEU A 38 -11.66 -0.31 -4.68
C LEU A 38 -10.51 -0.56 -3.71
N PHE A 39 -9.81 0.50 -3.28
CA PHE A 39 -8.73 0.41 -2.31
C PHE A 39 -9.22 -0.10 -0.95
N LEU A 40 -10.33 0.45 -0.44
CA LEU A 40 -10.94 -0.03 0.81
C LEU A 40 -11.37 -1.48 0.68
N TRP A 41 -12.00 -1.86 -0.43
CA TRP A 41 -12.44 -3.23 -0.67
C TRP A 41 -11.28 -4.23 -0.71
N GLU A 42 -10.16 -3.85 -1.34
CA GLU A 42 -8.95 -4.68 -1.40
C GLU A 42 -8.31 -4.86 -0.02
N ILE A 43 -8.23 -3.78 0.77
CA ILE A 43 -7.73 -3.83 2.15
C ILE A 43 -8.63 -4.66 3.06
N HIS A 44 -9.96 -4.53 2.93
CA HIS A 44 -10.91 -5.27 3.75
C HIS A 44 -11.12 -6.72 3.30
N SER A 45 -10.44 -7.16 2.24
CA SER A 45 -10.49 -8.55 1.79
C SER A 45 -9.76 -9.47 2.78
N SER A 46 -10.49 -10.44 3.34
CA SER A 46 -9.95 -11.41 4.29
C SER A 46 -8.86 -12.33 3.70
N THR A 47 -8.92 -12.52 2.38
CA THR A 47 -7.99 -13.39 1.65
C THR A 47 -6.73 -12.65 1.20
N TYR A 48 -6.82 -11.33 0.96
CA TYR A 48 -5.74 -10.55 0.32
C TYR A 48 -5.21 -9.44 1.24
N GLY A 49 -6.06 -8.48 1.62
CA GLY A 49 -5.68 -7.29 2.39
C GLY A 49 -5.12 -7.60 3.78
N TYR A 50 -5.82 -8.42 4.58
CA TYR A 50 -5.34 -8.74 5.95
C TYR A 50 -4.11 -9.67 5.99
N ARG A 51 -3.76 -10.31 4.88
CA ARG A 51 -2.58 -11.17 4.79
C ARG A 51 -1.31 -10.42 4.37
N MET A 52 -1.42 -9.15 4.01
CA MET A 52 -0.29 -8.33 3.59
C MET A 52 0.70 -8.10 4.76
N PRO A 53 1.97 -8.51 4.64
CA PRO A 53 2.94 -8.47 5.74
C PRO A 53 3.15 -7.08 6.37
N TRP A 54 2.90 -6.01 5.60
CA TRP A 54 3.12 -4.63 6.04
C TRP A 54 1.93 -3.99 6.77
N ILE A 55 0.70 -4.52 6.60
CA ILE A 55 -0.49 -4.04 7.32
C ILE A 55 -0.69 -4.81 8.64
N GLN A 56 0.00 -5.94 8.79
CA GLN A 56 0.00 -6.74 10.01
C GLN A 56 0.75 -5.97 11.11
N THR A 57 0.04 -5.09 11.80
CA THR A 57 0.46 -4.63 13.13
C THR A 57 0.37 -5.85 14.04
N ARG A 58 1.45 -6.62 14.11
CA ARG A 58 1.63 -7.56 15.22
C ARG A 58 1.49 -6.72 16.48
N SER A 59 0.47 -6.95 17.29
CA SER A 59 0.59 -6.65 18.72
C SER A 59 1.80 -7.45 19.19
N MET A 60 2.94 -6.77 19.28
CA MET A 60 4.13 -7.35 19.87
C MET A 60 3.88 -7.40 21.38
N ASP A 61 3.18 -8.44 21.84
CA ASP A 61 3.08 -8.71 23.28
C ASP A 61 4.46 -9.05 23.89
N LYS A 62 5.45 -9.34 23.05
CA LYS A 62 6.83 -9.57 23.45
C LYS A 62 7.80 -8.94 22.45
N PRO A 63 8.75 -8.08 22.88
CA PRO A 63 9.78 -7.54 22.00
C PRO A 63 10.61 -8.68 21.39
N PRO A 64 11.22 -8.46 20.21
CA PRO A 64 12.05 -9.47 19.57
C PRO A 64 13.17 -9.88 20.52
N VAL A 65 13.12 -11.13 20.98
CA VAL A 65 14.24 -11.76 21.68
C VAL A 65 15.40 -11.76 20.70
N SER A 66 16.48 -11.06 21.06
CA SER A 66 17.72 -11.06 20.32
C SER A 66 18.11 -12.51 20.06
N HIS A 67 18.05 -12.96 18.81
CA HIS A 67 18.54 -14.27 18.46
C HIS A 67 20.01 -14.34 18.90
N PRO A 68 20.42 -15.34 19.72
CA PRO A 68 21.78 -15.44 20.24
C PRO A 68 22.86 -15.35 19.15
N LEU A 69 22.50 -15.71 17.91
CA LEU A 69 23.39 -15.64 16.75
C LEU A 69 23.84 -14.21 16.38
N LEU A 70 23.02 -13.17 16.64
CA LEU A 70 23.42 -11.77 16.43
C LEU A 70 24.32 -11.26 17.56
N THR A 71 24.10 -11.72 18.80
CA THR A 71 24.99 -11.42 19.94
C THR A 71 26.36 -12.09 19.77
N THR A 72 26.39 -13.34 19.32
CA THR A 72 27.66 -14.06 19.11
C THR A 72 28.48 -13.44 17.98
N GLN A 73 27.86 -13.03 16.87
CA GLN A 73 28.61 -12.38 15.79
C GLN A 73 29.15 -10.99 16.17
N ALA A 74 28.43 -10.24 17.00
CA ALA A 74 28.92 -8.96 17.52
C ALA A 74 30.08 -9.16 18.52
N ALA A 75 30.01 -10.16 19.40
CA ALA A 75 31.07 -10.47 20.37
C ALA A 75 32.35 -10.99 19.70
N VAL A 76 32.25 -11.88 18.71
CA VAL A 76 33.41 -12.43 17.99
C VAL A 76 34.15 -11.33 17.21
N ARG A 77 33.42 -10.40 16.58
CA ARG A 77 34.04 -9.32 15.80
C ARG A 77 34.78 -8.28 16.65
N ILE A 78 34.47 -8.18 17.94
CA ILE A 78 35.16 -7.29 18.88
C ILE A 78 36.41 -7.96 19.46
N GLY A 79 36.40 -9.28 19.66
CA GLY A 79 37.57 -10.05 20.10
C GLY A 79 38.69 -10.14 19.07
N ASP A 80 38.38 -10.07 17.77
CA ASP A 80 39.38 -10.07 16.68
C ASP A 80 40.06 -8.70 16.45
N ARG A 81 39.71 -7.66 17.23
CA ARG A 81 40.25 -6.29 17.08
C ARG A 81 40.97 -5.75 18.32
N ALA A 82 41.23 -6.61 19.31
CA ALA A 82 42.07 -6.31 20.47
C ALA A 82 43.39 -7.08 20.36
#